data_AF-A0A0M3JLS1-F1
#
_entry.id   AF-A0A0M3JLS1-F1
#
_cell.length_a   1.000
_cell.length_b   1.000
_cell.length_c   1.000
_cell.angle_alpha   90.00
_cell.angle_beta   90.00
_cell.angle_gamma   90.00
#
_symmetry.space_group_name_H-M   'P 1'
#
loop_
_entity.id
_entity.type
_entity.pdbx_description
1 polymer ?
#
loop_
_entity_poly.entity_id
_entity_poly.type
_entity_poly.pdbx_seq_one_letter_code
_entity_poly.pdbx_strand_id
1 'polypeptide(L)'
;MNELFVYLQTPYKLPDGSVLEIGAARFRAPEVLFRPELIGEEWPGIATALNASIRKCDMDLRKVLYSNIVLSGGSTMLAGFGDRLLAEVC
;
A
#
# COMPACT_ATOMS: atom_id res chain seq x y z
N MET A 1 -23.06 10.01 11.69
CA MET A 1 -22.92 9.23 10.44
C MET A 1 -22.57 10.10 9.22
N ASN A 2 -22.92 11.38 9.17
CA ASN A 2 -22.68 12.24 7.99
C ASN A 2 -21.31 12.95 7.96
N GLU A 3 -20.65 13.18 9.09
CA GLU A 3 -19.36 13.91 9.14
C GLU A 3 -18.15 13.07 8.69
N LEU A 4 -18.14 11.76 8.98
CA LEU A 4 -17.06 10.84 8.58
C LEU A 4 -16.90 10.74 7.05
N PHE A 5 -17.99 10.87 6.30
CA PHE A 5 -17.94 10.88 4.84
C PHE A 5 -17.28 12.13 4.27
N VAL A 6 -17.40 13.27 4.96
CA VAL A 6 -16.78 14.54 4.54
C VAL A 6 -15.26 14.44 4.64
N TYR A 7 -14.72 13.78 5.67
CA TYR A 7 -13.28 13.55 5.82
C TYR A 7 -12.68 12.58 4.79
N LEU A 8 -13.52 11.80 4.10
CA LEU A 8 -13.07 10.87 3.06
C LEU A 8 -12.97 11.53 1.69
N GLN A 9 -13.65 12.65 1.46
CA GLN A 9 -13.59 13.39 0.21
C GLN A 9 -12.54 14.49 0.30
N THR A 10 -11.77 14.67 -0.77
CA THR A 10 -10.82 15.76 -0.86
C THR A 10 -10.96 16.43 -2.22
N PRO A 11 -11.20 17.76 -2.27
CA PRO A 11 -11.33 18.46 -3.53
C PRO A 11 -9.98 18.48 -4.25
N TYR A 12 -10.00 18.19 -5.53
CA TYR A 12 -8.85 18.28 -6.42
C TYR A 12 -9.21 19.14 -7.62
N LYS A 13 -8.47 20.24 -7.80
CA LYS A 13 -8.68 21.15 -8.92
C LYS A 13 -7.96 20.64 -10.16
N LEU A 14 -8.70 20.42 -11.24
CA LEU A 14 -8.17 20.02 -12.54
C LEU A 14 -7.57 21.22 -13.30
N PRO A 15 -6.73 20.98 -14.32
CA PRO A 15 -6.10 22.05 -15.10
C PRO A 15 -7.07 22.99 -15.82
N ASP A 16 -8.28 22.52 -16.15
CA ASP A 16 -9.35 23.32 -16.76
C ASP A 16 -10.10 24.21 -15.75
N GLY A 17 -9.76 24.09 -14.46
CA GLY A 17 -10.34 24.84 -13.37
C GLY A 17 -11.52 24.16 -12.66
N SER A 18 -12.03 23.04 -13.19
CA SER A 18 -13.07 22.26 -12.53
C SER A 18 -12.53 21.56 -11.27
N VAL A 19 -13.42 21.21 -10.33
CA VAL A 19 -13.05 20.56 -9.07
C VAL A 19 -13.71 19.19 -8.98
N LEU A 20 -12.90 18.17 -8.72
CA LEU A 20 -13.33 16.79 -8.47
C LEU A 20 -13.20 16.46 -6.99
N GLU A 21 -14.24 15.87 -6.40
CA GLU A 21 -14.14 15.29 -5.07
C GLU A 21 -13.55 13.89 -5.15
N ILE A 22 -12.34 13.71 -4.62
CA ILE A 22 -11.67 12.41 -4.61
C ILE A 22 -11.91 11.74 -3.26
N GLY A 23 -12.75 10.72 -3.29
CA GLY A 23 -13.11 9.92 -2.12
C GLY A 23 -12.26 8.65 -1.95
N ALA A 24 -12.97 7.53 -1.90
CA ALA A 24 -12.41 6.21 -1.63
C ALA A 24 -11.35 5.71 -2.62
N ALA A 25 -11.25 6.34 -3.79
CA ALA A 25 -10.20 6.02 -4.75
C ALA A 25 -8.79 6.23 -4.19
N ARG A 26 -8.62 7.17 -3.23
CA ARG A 26 -7.33 7.50 -2.61
C ARG A 26 -6.66 6.31 -1.90
N PHE A 27 -7.46 5.38 -1.38
CA PHE A 27 -6.97 4.18 -0.69
C PHE A 27 -7.21 2.90 -1.50
N ARG A 28 -8.26 2.84 -2.34
CA ARG A 28 -8.48 1.67 -3.21
C ARG A 28 -7.45 1.55 -4.33
N ALA A 29 -7.00 2.67 -4.90
CA ALA A 29 -5.98 2.65 -5.95
C ALA A 29 -4.63 2.08 -5.49
N PRO A 30 -4.06 2.47 -4.33
CA PRO A 30 -2.81 1.87 -3.86
C PRO A 30 -2.97 0.44 -3.32
N GLU A 31 -4.19 0.00 -3.00
CA GLU A 31 -4.48 -1.34 -2.49
C GLU A 31 -4.03 -2.44 -3.45
N VAL A 32 -3.96 -2.16 -4.75
CA VAL A 32 -3.53 -3.14 -5.77
C VAL A 32 -2.10 -3.64 -5.53
N LEU A 33 -1.27 -2.88 -4.80
CA LEU A 33 0.09 -3.31 -4.42
C LEU A 33 0.07 -4.45 -3.40
N PHE A 34 -0.96 -4.51 -2.57
CA PHE A 34 -1.17 -5.56 -1.57
C PHE A 34 -2.15 -6.64 -2.05
N ARG A 35 -3.09 -6.26 -2.91
CA ARG A 35 -4.15 -7.11 -3.46
C ARG A 35 -4.27 -6.97 -4.98
N PRO A 36 -3.33 -7.54 -5.76
CA PRO A 36 -3.35 -7.46 -7.23
C PRO A 36 -4.62 -8.06 -7.85
N GLU A 37 -5.31 -8.96 -7.15
CA GLU A 37 -6.55 -9.58 -7.63
C GLU A 37 -7.68 -8.55 -7.87
N LEU A 38 -7.59 -7.36 -7.27
CA LEU A 38 -8.54 -6.26 -7.50
C LEU A 38 -8.55 -5.76 -8.95
N ILE A 39 -7.47 -6.01 -9.71
CA ILE A 39 -7.36 -5.69 -11.13
C ILE A 39 -7.33 -6.95 -12.02
N GLY A 40 -7.69 -8.11 -11.45
CA GLY A 40 -7.71 -9.39 -12.17
C GLY A 40 -6.34 -10.04 -12.36
N GLU A 41 -5.32 -9.58 -11.63
CA GLU A 41 -3.98 -10.13 -11.69
C GLU A 41 -3.77 -11.19 -10.60
N GLU A 42 -3.05 -12.26 -10.92
CA GLU A 42 -2.76 -13.37 -10.00
C GLU A 42 -1.36 -13.28 -9.35
N TRP A 43 -0.70 -12.12 -9.47
CA TRP A 43 0.59 -11.87 -8.83
C TRP A 43 0.44 -11.77 -7.30
N PRO A 44 1.45 -12.18 -6.52
CA PRO A 44 1.43 -11.96 -5.08
C PRO A 44 1.50 -10.47 -4.78
N GLY A 45 0.73 -10.02 -3.78
CA GLY A 45 0.90 -8.71 -3.18
C GLY A 45 2.29 -8.53 -2.55
N ILE A 46 2.67 -7.29 -2.31
CA ILE A 46 4.04 -6.94 -1.90
C ILE A 46 4.47 -7.61 -0.59
N ALA A 47 3.58 -7.75 0.40
CA ALA A 47 3.90 -8.43 1.66
C ALA A 47 4.21 -9.93 1.42
N THR A 48 3.40 -10.59 0.61
CA THR A 48 3.60 -11.99 0.21
C THR A 48 4.90 -12.15 -0.58
N ALA A 49 5.18 -11.25 -1.54
CA ALA A 49 6.41 -11.25 -2.31
C ALA A 49 7.66 -11.05 -1.42
N LEU A 50 7.60 -10.13 -0.46
CA LEU A 50 8.66 -9.88 0.52
C LEU A 50 8.91 -11.12 1.39
N ASN A 51 7.85 -11.69 1.95
CA ASN A 51 7.93 -12.90 2.77
C ASN A 51 8.53 -14.08 1.97
N ALA A 52 8.10 -14.27 0.73
CA ALA A 52 8.64 -15.29 -0.16
C ALA A 52 10.12 -15.05 -0.47
N SER A 53 10.54 -13.80 -0.64
CA SER A 53 11.94 -13.43 -0.87
C SER A 53 12.81 -13.77 0.36
N ILE A 54 12.42 -13.32 1.55
CA ILE A 54 13.16 -13.60 2.80
C ILE A 54 13.19 -15.10 3.09
N ARG A 55 12.11 -15.83 2.81
CA ARG A 55 12.05 -17.30 2.98
C ARG A 55 12.97 -18.08 2.04
N LYS A 56 13.47 -17.48 0.96
CA LYS A 56 14.50 -18.09 0.10
C LYS A 56 15.91 -17.97 0.68
N CYS A 57 16.12 -17.08 1.66
CA CYS A 57 17.40 -16.93 2.35
C CYS A 57 17.58 -18.00 3.44
N ASP A 58 18.83 -18.18 3.87
CA ASP A 58 19.21 -19.05 4.99
C ASP A 58 18.45 -18.69 6.26
N MET A 59 18.06 -19.73 7.01
CA MET A 59 17.19 -19.60 8.19
C MET A 59 17.76 -18.61 9.22
N ASP A 60 19.08 -18.64 9.42
CA ASP A 60 19.78 -17.80 10.39
C ASP A 60 19.74 -16.30 10.03
N LEU A 61 19.61 -15.98 8.74
CA LEU A 61 19.55 -14.60 8.25
C LEU A 61 18.13 -14.01 8.33
N ARG A 62 17.09 -14.83 8.32
CA ARG A 62 15.70 -14.37 8.18
C ARG A 62 15.29 -13.38 9.27
N LYS A 63 15.66 -13.65 10.52
CA LYS A 63 15.36 -12.75 11.65
C LYS A 63 16.00 -11.38 11.46
N VAL A 64 17.24 -11.35 11.00
CA VAL A 64 17.97 -10.11 10.71
C VAL A 64 17.29 -9.37 9.56
N LEU A 65 16.93 -10.06 8.49
CA LEU A 65 16.27 -9.46 7.33
C LEU A 65 14.90 -8.86 7.68
N TYR A 66 14.04 -9.59 8.42
CA TYR A 66 12.75 -9.05 8.87
C TYR A 66 12.90 -7.81 9.76
N SER A 67 13.94 -7.77 10.61
CA SER A 67 14.18 -6.65 11.51
C SER A 67 14.78 -5.41 10.83
N ASN A 68 15.18 -5.53 9.55
CA ASN A 68 15.89 -4.48 8.81
C ASN A 68 15.27 -4.21 7.43
N ILE A 69 13.95 -4.33 7.31
CA ILE A 69 13.23 -3.93 6.09
C ILE A 69 13.32 -2.41 5.95
N VAL A 70 13.84 -1.95 4.80
CA VAL A 70 13.95 -0.53 4.45
C VAL A 70 13.03 -0.23 3.27
N LEU A 71 12.24 0.82 3.38
CA LEU A 71 11.37 1.30 2.30
C LEU A 71 12.08 2.34 1.46
N SER A 72 11.98 2.22 0.14
CA SER A 72 12.59 3.15 -0.81
C SER A 72 11.74 3.29 -2.07
N GLY A 73 11.84 4.45 -2.72
CA GLY A 73 11.13 4.76 -3.97
C GLY A 73 9.75 5.41 -3.75
N GLY A 74 9.27 6.13 -4.76
CA GLY A 74 8.12 7.02 -4.63
C GLY A 74 6.82 6.35 -4.16
N SER A 75 6.54 5.13 -4.62
CA SER A 75 5.32 4.40 -4.24
C SER A 75 5.28 4.05 -2.74
N THR A 76 6.42 3.97 -2.06
CA THR A 76 6.45 3.72 -0.61
C THR A 76 6.09 4.94 0.23
N MET A 77 5.96 6.12 -0.39
CA MET A 77 5.53 7.36 0.27
C MET A 77 4.00 7.51 0.37
N LEU A 78 3.25 6.51 -0.11
CA LEU A 78 1.80 6.45 0.11
C LEU A 78 1.51 6.47 1.61
N ALA A 79 0.55 7.29 2.03
CA ALA A 79 0.22 7.44 3.44
C ALA A 79 -0.20 6.09 4.06
N GLY A 80 0.44 5.72 5.18
CA GLY A 80 0.18 4.46 5.88
C GLY A 80 0.80 3.22 5.22
N PHE A 81 1.59 3.35 4.15
CA PHE A 81 2.18 2.21 3.44
C PHE A 81 3.05 1.33 4.35
N GLY A 82 3.93 1.94 5.15
CA GLY A 82 4.81 1.22 6.07
C GLY A 82 4.04 0.48 7.15
N ASP A 83 3.07 1.13 7.78
CA ASP A 83 2.21 0.52 8.81
C ASP A 83 1.41 -0.65 8.24
N ARG A 84 0.86 -0.49 7.03
CA ARG A 84 0.14 -1.55 6.33
C ARG A 84 1.04 -2.73 6.01
N LEU A 85 2.24 -2.49 5.48
CA LEU A 85 3.19 -3.56 5.18
C LEU A 85 3.59 -4.30 6.45
N LEU A 86 3.90 -3.57 7.53
CA LEU A 86 4.26 -4.15 8.81
C LEU A 86 3.16 -5.06 9.36
N ALA A 87 1.89 -4.64 9.26
CA ALA A 87 0.74 -5.40 9.72
C ALA A 87 0.50 -6.73 8.95
N GLU A 88 1.01 -6.88 7.72
CA GLU A 88 0.90 -8.13 6.94
C GLU A 88 2.14 -9.02 7.04
N VAL A 89 3.27 -8.48 7.49
CA VAL A 89 4.56 -9.18 7.57
C VAL A 89 4.85 -9.70 8.98
N CYS A 90 4.38 -9.02 10.02
CA CYS A 90 4.51 -9.39 11.43
C CYS A 90 3.26 -10.08 11.97
#